data_AF-A0A3B7MGH5-F1
#
_entry.id   AF-A0A3B7MGH5-F1
#
_cell.length_a   1.000
_cell.length_b   1.000
_cell.length_c   1.000
_cell.angle_alpha   90.00
_cell.angle_beta   90.00
_cell.angle_gamma   90.00
#
_symmetry.space_group_name_H-M   'P 1'
#
loop_
_entity.id
_entity.type
_entity.pdbx_description
1 polymer ?
#
loop_
_entity_poly.entity_id
_entity_poly.type
_entity_poly.pdbx_seq_one_letter_code
_entity_poly.pdbx_strand_id
1 'polypeptide(L)'
;MFSEEMYVVLESSASDEAFLTPMELQAKLVTYLTETDVSLTPDLLALPDVESRAHYLMTTGCELQLPNGGYLQWYAVRLEK
;
A
#
# COMPACT_ATOMS: atom_id res chain seq x y z
N MET A 1 -8.78 -21.25 4.39
CA MET A 1 -9.72 -20.42 3.63
C MET A 1 -8.88 -19.40 2.88
N PHE A 2 -8.64 -19.62 1.59
CA PHE A 2 -7.98 -18.62 0.75
C PHE A 2 -9.08 -17.72 0.22
N SER A 3 -9.37 -16.66 0.97
CA SER A 3 -10.05 -15.51 0.39
C SER A 3 -9.06 -14.94 -0.62
N GLU A 4 -9.40 -15.00 -1.91
CA GLU A 4 -8.63 -14.32 -2.97
C GLU A 4 -8.86 -12.80 -2.81
N GLU A 5 -8.36 -12.24 -1.71
CA GLU A 5 -8.38 -10.81 -1.43
C GLU A 5 -7.49 -10.14 -2.47
N MET A 6 -8.10 -9.42 -3.40
CA MET A 6 -7.40 -8.57 -4.36
C MET A 6 -7.46 -7.14 -3.88
N TYR A 7 -6.43 -6.37 -4.20
CA TYR A 7 -6.36 -4.95 -3.93
C TYR A 7 -6.45 -4.19 -5.23
N VAL A 8 -7.39 -3.25 -5.32
CA VAL A 8 -7.40 -2.25 -6.39
C VAL A 8 -6.53 -1.10 -5.94
N VAL A 9 -5.50 -0.80 -6.73
CA VAL A 9 -4.53 0.25 -6.47
C VAL A 9 -4.70 1.37 -7.48
N LEU A 10 -4.77 2.59 -6.96
CA LEU A 10 -4.96 3.83 -7.68
C LEU A 10 -3.75 4.72 -7.42
N GLU A 11 -3.06 5.13 -8.47
CA GLU A 11 -1.84 5.92 -8.34
C GLU A 11 -2.00 7.22 -9.11
N SER A 12 -1.62 8.35 -8.53
CA SER A 12 -1.73 9.64 -9.23
C SER A 12 -0.92 9.71 -10.53
N SER A 13 0.10 8.87 -10.68
CA SER A 13 0.93 8.78 -11.88
C SER A 13 0.32 7.92 -12.99
N ALA A 14 -0.63 7.04 -12.65
CA ALA A 14 -1.27 6.11 -13.57
C ALA A 14 -2.75 6.45 -13.71
N SER A 15 -3.21 6.63 -14.95
CA SER A 15 -4.62 6.94 -15.22
C SER A 15 -5.58 5.74 -15.03
N ASP A 16 -5.06 4.57 -14.63
CA ASP A 16 -5.78 3.30 -14.63
C ASP A 16 -5.65 2.58 -13.27
N GLU A 17 -6.63 1.74 -12.96
CA GLU A 17 -6.75 1.04 -11.67
C GLU A 17 -6.09 -0.33 -11.79
N ALA A 18 -5.09 -0.62 -10.95
CA ALA A 18 -4.34 -1.88 -11.01
C ALA A 18 -4.86 -2.87 -9.96
N PHE A 19 -5.18 -4.10 -10.38
CA PHE A 19 -5.49 -5.19 -9.45
C PHE A 19 -4.20 -5.89 -9.03
N LEU A 20 -3.83 -5.77 -7.77
CA LEU A 20 -2.66 -6.40 -7.17
C LEU A 20 -3.08 -7.44 -6.13
N THR A 21 -2.29 -8.50 -6.02
CA THR A 21 -2.37 -9.39 -4.86
C THR A 21 -1.80 -8.70 -3.61
N PRO A 22 -2.14 -9.15 -2.39
CA PRO A 22 -1.57 -8.62 -1.15
C PRO A 22 -0.04 -8.63 -1.14
N MET A 23 0.57 -9.68 -1.70
CA MET A 23 2.03 -9.79 -1.80
C MET A 23 2.61 -8.72 -2.73
N GLU A 24 1.97 -8.46 -3.87
CA GLU A 24 2.41 -7.44 -4.83
C GLU A 24 2.21 -6.02 -4.28
N LEU A 25 1.07 -5.74 -3.65
CA LEU A 25 0.84 -4.45 -3.00
C LEU A 25 1.87 -4.20 -1.89
N GLN A 26 2.13 -5.21 -1.04
CA GLN A 26 3.13 -5.08 0.00
C GLN A 26 4.53 -4.80 -0.58
N ALA A 27 4.95 -5.56 -1.60
CA ALA A 27 6.23 -5.33 -2.27
C ALA A 27 6.32 -3.92 -2.85
N LYS A 28 5.24 -3.44 -3.46
CA LYS A 28 5.16 -2.08 -4.01
C LYS A 28 5.27 -1.02 -2.92
N LEU A 29 4.56 -1.18 -1.81
CA LEU A 29 4.67 -0.29 -0.65
C LEU A 29 6.08 -0.28 -0.08
N VAL A 30 6.75 -1.44 0.04
CA VAL A 30 8.16 -1.52 0.48
C VAL A 30 9.06 -0.69 -0.44
N THR A 31 8.88 -0.81 -1.75
CA THR A 31 9.63 -0.01 -2.73
C THR A 31 9.38 1.48 -2.52
N TYR A 32 8.14 1.93 -2.37
CA TYR A 32 7.85 3.35 -2.08
C TYR A 32 8.46 3.83 -0.76
N LEU A 33 8.36 3.03 0.30
CA LEU A 33 8.93 3.34 1.61
C LEU A 33 10.47 3.39 1.59
N THR A 34 11.11 2.73 0.62
CA THR A 34 12.57 2.67 0.49
C THR A 34 13.12 3.73 -0.47
N GLU A 35 12.44 3.93 -1.62
CA GLU A 35 12.86 4.87 -2.66
C GLU A 35 12.40 6.30 -2.39
N THR A 36 11.37 6.48 -1.56
CA THR A 36 10.75 7.77 -1.31
C THR A 36 10.81 8.11 0.18
N ASP A 37 11.18 9.36 0.50
CA ASP A 37 11.10 9.90 1.85
C ASP A 37 9.64 10.26 2.17
N VAL A 38 8.84 9.23 2.41
CA VAL A 38 7.43 9.39 2.82
C VAL A 38 7.39 9.74 4.30
N SER A 39 6.62 10.77 4.65
CA SER A 39 6.40 11.14 6.06
C SER A 39 5.56 10.07 6.74
N LEU A 40 6.24 9.16 7.44
CA LEU A 40 5.60 8.07 8.17
C LEU A 40 4.99 8.56 9.47
N THR A 41 3.82 8.01 9.82
CA THR A 41 3.25 8.21 11.14
C THR A 41 4.16 7.58 12.20
N PRO A 42 4.11 8.09 13.45
CA PRO A 42 4.93 7.56 14.54
C PRO A 42 4.73 6.04 14.77
N ASP A 43 3.55 5.52 14.45
CA ASP A 43 3.24 4.08 14.55
C ASP A 43 4.08 3.23 13.58
N LEU A 44 4.25 3.71 12.33
CA LEU A 44 5.12 3.09 11.35
C LEU A 44 6.59 3.24 11.71
N LEU A 45 6.99 4.39 12.28
CA LEU A 45 8.36 4.61 12.75
C LEU A 45 8.74 3.69 13.91
N ALA A 46 7.77 3.25 14.72
CA ALA A 46 7.99 2.28 15.80
C ALA A 46 8.33 0.88 15.28
N LEU A 47 8.00 0.56 14.02
CA LEU A 47 8.31 -0.72 13.41
C LEU A 47 9.77 -0.77 12.93
N PRO A 48 10.50 -1.87 13.21
CA PRO A 48 11.92 -1.98 12.87
C PRO A 48 12.17 -2.16 11.37
N ASP A 49 11.28 -2.88 10.67
CA ASP A 49 11.47 -3.30 9.28
C ASP A 49 10.51 -2.60 8.31
N VAL A 50 10.98 -2.33 7.10
CA VAL A 50 10.17 -1.74 6.02
C VAL A 50 9.02 -2.65 5.58
N GLU A 51 9.22 -3.97 5.60
CA GLU A 51 8.17 -4.94 5.28
C GLU A 51 7.04 -4.92 6.30
N SER A 52 7.39 -4.80 7.59
CA SER A 52 6.42 -4.65 8.68
C SER A 52 5.66 -3.34 8.55
N ARG A 53 6.34 -2.25 8.18
CA ARG A 53 5.71 -0.94 7.90
C ARG A 53 4.75 -1.03 6.73
N ALA A 54 5.16 -1.65 5.62
CA ALA A 54 4.30 -1.85 4.46
C ALA A 54 3.07 -2.68 4.80
N HIS A 55 3.24 -3.78 5.54
CA HIS A 55 2.12 -4.62 5.98
C HIS A 55 1.16 -3.86 6.90
N TYR A 56 1.69 -3.12 7.86
CA TYR A 56 0.88 -2.31 8.76
C TYR A 56 0.13 -1.22 7.99
N LEU A 57 0.79 -0.52 7.09
CA LEU A 57 0.19 0.49 6.24
C LEU A 57 -0.91 -0.12 5.36
N MET A 58 -0.67 -1.29 4.74
CA MET A 58 -1.66 -1.99 3.91
C MET A 58 -2.92 -2.38 4.69
N THR A 59 -2.77 -2.74 5.97
CA THR A 59 -3.87 -3.26 6.81
C THR A 59 -4.61 -2.18 7.60
N THR A 60 -3.93 -1.08 7.95
CA THR A 60 -4.49 0.01 8.76
C THR A 60 -4.80 1.26 7.94
N GLY A 61 -4.06 1.48 6.87
CA GLY A 61 -4.25 2.56 5.91
C GLY A 61 -4.90 2.05 4.62
N CYS A 62 -5.50 2.99 3.91
CA CYS A 62 -6.02 2.78 2.55
C CYS A 62 -5.37 3.74 1.54
N GLU A 63 -4.45 4.59 2.02
CA GLU A 63 -3.78 5.59 1.21
C GLU A 63 -2.37 5.90 1.75
N LEU A 64 -1.50 6.29 0.83
CA LEU A 64 -0.16 6.78 1.09
C LEU A 64 0.02 8.04 0.24
N GLN A 65 0.28 9.15 0.93
CA GLN A 65 0.56 10.41 0.27
C GLN A 65 2.06 10.51 -0.03
N LEU A 66 2.39 10.70 -1.30
CA LEU A 66 3.77 10.79 -1.75
C LEU A 66 4.26 12.25 -1.65
N PRO A 67 5.54 12.48 -1.31
CA PRO A 67 6.10 13.82 -1.13
C PRO A 67 6.16 14.64 -2.44
N ASN A 68 6.06 13.99 -3.60
CA ASN A 68 5.99 14.64 -4.91
C ASN A 68 4.58 15.22 -5.22
N GLY A 69 3.66 15.21 -4.25
CA GLY A 69 2.26 15.62 -4.43
C GLY A 69 1.39 14.55 -5.09
N GLY A 70 1.96 13.38 -5.37
CA GLY A 70 1.22 12.21 -5.80
C GLY A 70 0.55 11.50 -4.62
N TYR A 71 -0.33 10.57 -4.94
CA TYR A 71 -0.98 9.69 -3.97
C TYR A 71 -0.99 8.25 -4.50
N LEU A 72 -0.99 7.31 -3.58
CA LEU A 72 -1.22 5.90 -3.81
C LEU A 72 -2.37 5.48 -2.91
N GLN A 73 -3.49 5.03 -3.48
CA GLN A 73 -4.63 4.53 -2.72
C GLN A 73 -4.82 3.06 -3.05
N TRP A 74 -5.27 2.26 -2.08
CA TRP A 74 -5.59 0.87 -2.31
C TRP A 74 -6.85 0.46 -1.56
N TYR A 75 -7.63 -0.43 -2.18
CA TYR A 75 -8.89 -0.90 -1.67
C TYR A 75 -8.93 -2.42 -1.73
N ALA A 76 -9.16 -3.07 -0.59
CA ALA A 76 -9.36 -4.51 -0.54
C ALA A 76 -10.74 -4.84 -1.13
N VAL A 77 -10.75 -5.57 -2.25
CA VAL A 77 -11.97 -6.02 -2.91
C VAL A 77 -12.21 -7.46 -2.51
N ARG A 78 -13.33 -7.69 -1.80
CA ARG A 78 -13.84 -9.03 -1.55
C ARG A 78 -14.86 -9.34 -2.64
N LEU A 79 -14.53 -10.31 -3.48
CA LEU A 79 -15.50 -10.92 -4.40
C LEU A 79 -16.44 -11.80 -3.58
N GLU A 80 -17.44 -11.20 -2.95
CA GLU A 80 -18.58 -11.93 -2.41
C GLU A 80 -19.49 -12.34 -3.57
N LYS A 81 -19.76 -13.65 -3.66
CA LYS A 81 -20.50 -14.29 -4.74
C LYS A 81 -22.00 -14.29 -4.49
#